data_AF-A0A1Z4LT05-F1
#
_entry.id   AF-A0A1Z4LT05-F1
#
_cell.length_a   1.000
_cell.length_b   1.000
_cell.length_c   1.000
_cell.angle_alpha   90.00
_cell.angle_beta   90.00
_cell.angle_gamma   90.00
#
_symmetry.space_group_name_H-M   'P 1'
#
loop_
_entity.id
_entity.type
_entity.pdbx_description
1 polymer ?
#
loop_
_entity_poly.entity_id
_entity_poly.type
_entity_poly.pdbx_seq_one_letter_code
_entity_poly.pdbx_strand_id
1 'polypeptide(L)' 'MLTFIPTGEGDEYGLGIARFQTPFGEAIGHDGNSYGFVSLMLHYPDNNITAVVLVNKDGDFTQEILNKGLKAYTQS' A
#
# COMPACT_ATOMS: atom_id res chain seq x y z
N MET A 1 -12.78 10.26 10.34
CA MET A 1 -11.39 10.75 10.23
C MET A 1 -10.49 9.68 10.83
N LEU A 2 -9.49 9.22 10.10
CA LEU A 2 -8.49 8.30 10.65
C LEU A 2 -7.47 9.09 11.46
N THR A 3 -7.00 8.53 12.57
CA THR A 3 -5.94 9.10 13.40
C THR A 3 -4.71 8.23 13.25
N PHE A 4 -3.57 8.86 12.94
CA PHE A 4 -2.29 8.20 12.78
C PHE A 4 -1.27 8.84 13.71
N ILE A 5 -0.31 8.03 14.16
CA ILE A 5 0.87 8.49 14.89
C ILE A 5 2.13 8.06 14.14
N PRO A 6 3.21 8.87 14.16
CA PRO A 6 4.47 8.49 13.55
C PRO A 6 5.02 7.17 14.11
N THR A 7 5.48 6.28 13.24
CA THR A 7 6.11 5.00 13.63
C THR A 7 7.61 5.14 13.92
N GLY A 8 8.23 6.24 13.46
CA GLY A 8 9.67 6.46 13.53
C GLY A 8 10.44 6.04 12.26
N GLU A 9 9.81 5.33 11.34
CA GLU A 9 10.42 4.83 10.09
C GLU A 9 9.97 5.60 8.83
N GLY A 10 9.32 6.76 9.02
CA GLY A 10 8.80 7.58 7.93
C GLY A 10 7.32 7.35 7.62
N ASP A 11 6.76 6.23 8.09
CA ASP A 11 5.34 5.91 8.00
C ASP A 11 4.57 6.29 9.28
N GLU A 12 3.25 6.39 9.17
CA GLU A 12 2.37 6.63 10.32
C GLU A 12 1.37 5.47 10.46
N TYR A 13 0.99 5.12 11.70
CA TYR A 13 0.11 3.98 11.96
C TYR A 13 -1.06 4.37 12.85
N GLY A 14 -2.22 3.80 12.58
CA GLY A 14 -3.47 4.01 13.32
C GLY A 14 -4.06 2.70 13.83
N LEU A 15 -5.38 2.54 13.72
CA LEU A 15 -6.09 1.34 14.15
C LEU A 15 -6.05 0.24 13.08
N GLY A 16 -4.89 -0.41 12.93
CA GLY A 16 -4.72 -1.50 11.96
C GLY A 16 -4.56 -1.04 10.51
N ILE A 17 -4.21 0.23 10.31
CA ILE A 17 -4.01 0.87 9.00
C ILE A 17 -2.77 1.74 9.11
N ALA A 18 -1.89 1.63 8.13
CA ALA A 18 -0.74 2.49 7.94
C ALA A 18 -1.04 3.57 6.89
N ARG A 19 -0.37 4.71 7.03
CA ARG A 19 -0.28 5.76 6.02
C ARG A 19 1.14 5.73 5.44
N PHE A 20 1.19 5.67 4.12
CA PHE A 20 2.42 5.57 3.33
C PHE A 20 2.57 6.79 2.42
N GLN A 21 3.79 7.29 2.32
CA GLN A 21 4.14 8.26 1.29
C GLN A 21 4.67 7.52 0.06
N THR A 22 3.96 7.62 -1.06
CA THR A 22 4.30 6.90 -2.29
C THR A 22 4.59 7.88 -3.43
N PRO A 23 5.26 7.45 -4.51
CA PRO A 23 5.42 8.27 -5.71
C PRO A 23 4.10 8.73 -6.37
N PHE A 24 2.97 8.11 -6.00
CA PHE A 24 1.63 8.45 -6.51
C PHE A 24 0.81 9.29 -5.52
N GLY A 25 1.42 9.76 -4.43
CA GLY A 25 0.77 10.52 -3.37
C GLY A 25 0.64 9.74 -2.07
N GLU A 26 -0.08 10.34 -1.12
CA GLU A 26 -0.42 9.70 0.15
C GLU A 26 -1.36 8.51 -0.10
N ALA A 27 -1.03 7.38 0.51
CA ALA A 27 -1.87 6.19 0.51
C ALA A 27 -2.14 5.73 1.94
N ILE A 28 -3.31 5.13 2.15
CA ILE A 28 -3.65 4.43 3.39
C ILE A 28 -3.91 2.95 3.09
N GLY A 29 -3.49 2.06 3.98
CA GLY A 29 -3.63 0.64 3.73
C GLY A 29 -2.86 -0.25 4.68
N HIS A 30 -2.54 -1.45 4.24
CA HIS A 30 -1.76 -2.40 5.01
C HIS A 30 -1.16 -3.47 4.10
N ASP A 31 0.03 -3.94 4.44
CA ASP A 31 0.63 -5.14 3.89
C ASP A 31 0.08 -6.40 4.58
N GLY A 32 0.37 -7.59 4.07
CA GLY A 32 -0.02 -8.82 4.74
C GLY A 32 0.89 -9.94 4.35
N ASN A 33 1.24 -10.79 5.31
CA ASN A 33 2.09 -11.95 5.10
C ASN A 33 1.48 -13.15 5.82
N SER A 34 1.23 -14.22 5.09
CA SER A 34 0.74 -15.48 5.62
C SER A 34 1.20 -16.63 4.74
N TYR A 35 1.92 -17.60 5.31
CA TYR A 35 2.39 -18.87 4.72
C TYR A 35 2.21 -19.03 3.20
N GLY A 36 3.20 -18.58 2.43
CA GLY A 36 3.20 -18.71 0.97
C GLY A 36 2.39 -17.62 0.26
N PHE A 37 1.90 -16.61 0.97
CA PHE A 37 1.17 -15.48 0.41
C PHE A 37 1.65 -14.15 1.00
N VAL A 38 1.80 -13.18 0.12
CA VAL A 38 2.01 -11.77 0.48
C VAL A 38 0.97 -10.90 -0.20
N SER A 39 0.56 -9.84 0.48
CA SER A 39 -0.44 -8.92 0.00
C SER A 39 -0.11 -7.47 0.33
N LEU A 40 -0.67 -6.55 -0.44
CA LEU A 40 -0.65 -5.13 -0.17
C LEU A 40 -1.94 -4.52 -0.71
N MET A 41 -2.67 -3.81 0.15
CA MET A 41 -3.79 -2.97 -0.26
C MET A 41 -3.45 -1.53 0.05
N LEU A 42 -3.56 -0.66 -0.94
CA LEU A 42 -3.42 0.78 -0.79
C LEU A 42 -4.63 1.49 -1.40
N HIS A 43 -5.22 2.40 -0.64
CA HIS A 43 -6.22 3.35 -1.10
C HIS A 43 -5.60 4.74 -1.17
N TYR A 44 -5.82 5.43 -2.28
CA TYR A 44 -5.37 6.78 -2.60
C TYR A 44 -6.60 7.72 -2.57
N PRO A 45 -6.86 8.41 -1.44
CA PRO A 45 -8.08 9.19 -1.26
C PRO A 45 -8.24 10.31 -2.28
N ASP A 46 -7.15 11.02 -2.59
CA ASP A 46 -7.14 12.18 -3.50
C ASP A 46 -7.53 11.81 -4.94
N ASN A 47 -7.26 10.56 -5.34
CA ASN A 47 -7.51 10.05 -6.68
C ASN A 47 -8.73 9.12 -6.72
N ASN A 48 -9.29 8.77 -5.57
CA ASN A 48 -10.32 7.75 -5.40
C ASN A 48 -9.95 6.40 -6.08
N ILE A 49 -8.69 5.98 -5.89
CA ILE A 49 -8.16 4.72 -6.44
C ILE A 49 -7.89 3.76 -5.29
N THR A 50 -8.26 2.49 -5.46
CA THR A 50 -7.82 1.40 -4.57
C THR A 50 -7.10 0.35 -5.39
N ALA A 51 -5.87 0.03 -5.00
CA ALA A 51 -5.07 -1.01 -5.62
C ALA A 51 -4.82 -2.15 -4.62
N VAL A 52 -4.95 -3.39 -5.09
CA VAL A 52 -4.70 -4.59 -4.29
C VAL A 52 -3.75 -5.50 -5.06
N VAL A 53 -2.68 -5.93 -4.40
CA VAL A 53 -1.77 -6.97 -4.86
C VAL A 53 -1.88 -8.15 -3.91
N LEU A 54 -2.02 -9.36 -4.48
CA LEU A 54 -1.96 -10.63 -3.76
C LEU A 54 -1.10 -11.58 -4.58
N VAL A 55 -0.08 -12.17 -3.96
CA VAL A 55 0.85 -13.09 -4.62
C VAL A 55 0.96 -14.36 -3.79
N ASN A 56 0.90 -15.51 -4.46
CA ASN A 56 1.05 -16.85 -3.88
C ASN A 56 2.53 -17.27 -3.76
N LYS A 57 3.35 -16.36 -3.26
CA LYS A 57 4.78 -16.61 -2.98
C LYS A 57 5.24 -15.68 -1.87
N ASP A 58 6.05 -16.18 -0.95
CA ASP A 58 6.71 -15.32 0.04
C ASP A 58 7.73 -14.37 -0.62
N GLY A 59 7.83 -13.15 -0.09
CA GLY A 59 8.86 -12.17 -0.47
C GLY A 59 8.40 -10.72 -0.39
N ASP A 60 9.34 -9.80 -0.57
CA ASP A 60 9.11 -8.36 -0.54
C ASP A 60 9.14 -7.77 -1.95
N PHE A 61 8.02 -7.87 -2.66
CA PHE A 61 7.86 -7.36 -4.03
C PHE A 61 6.47 -6.79 -4.30
N THR A 62 5.57 -6.76 -3.31
CA THR A 62 4.19 -6.29 -3.47
C THR A 62 4.13 -4.81 -3.83
N GLN A 63 4.96 -3.98 -3.19
CA GLN A 63 5.09 -2.55 -3.52
C GLN A 63 5.59 -2.33 -4.96
N GLU A 64 6.58 -3.10 -5.41
CA GLU A 64 7.10 -3.01 -6.78
C GLU A 64 6.01 -3.34 -7.82
N ILE A 65 5.27 -4.43 -7.59
CA ILE A 65 4.16 -4.85 -8.46
C ILE A 65 3.07 -3.77 -8.49
N LEU A 66 2.67 -3.26 -7.32
CA LEU A 66 1.65 -2.23 -7.20
C LEU A 66 2.04 -0.97 -7.94
N ASN A 67 3.27 -0.48 -7.75
CA ASN A 67 3.79 0.71 -8.42
C ASN A 67 3.84 0.56 -9.94
N LYS A 68 4.24 -0.62 -10.44
CA LYS A 68 4.20 -0.93 -11.88
C LYS A 68 2.77 -0.91 -12.43
N GLY A 69 1.82 -1.50 -11.70
CA GLY A 69 0.40 -1.51 -12.07
C GLY A 69 -0.21 -0.11 -12.11
N LEU A 70 0.03 0.70 -11.06
CA LEU A 70 -0.44 2.09 -11.00
C LEU A 70 0.17 2.98 -12.09
N LYS A 71 1.47 2.80 -12.38
CA LYS A 71 2.11 3.52 -13.49
C LYS A 71 1.46 3.19 -14.83
N ALA A 72 1.12 1.93 -15.08
CA ALA A 72 0.43 1.53 -16.30
C ALA A 72 -1.00 2.10 -16.37
N TYR A 73 -1.72 2.10 -15.24
CA TYR A 73 -3.09 2.63 -15.15
C TYR A 73 -3.18 4.15 -15.30
N THR A 74 -2.22 4.91 -14.74
CA THR A 74 -2.24 6.38 -14.82
C THR A 74 -1.74 6.92 -16.16
N GLN A 75 -1.15 6.07 -17.01
CA GLN A 75 -0.67 6.43 -18.36
C GLN A 75 -1.62 5.98 -19.48
N SER A 76 -2.73 5.29 -19.15
CA SER A 76 -3.78 4.89 -20.09
C SER A 76 -4.89 5.92 -20.17
#